data_AF-A0A9Q8QJW4-F1
#
_entry.id   AF-A0A9Q8QJW4-F1
#
_cell.length_a   1.000
_cell.length_b   1.000
_cell.length_c   1.000
_cell.angle_alpha   90.00
_cell.angle_beta   90.00
_cell.angle_gamma   90.00
#
_symmetry.space_group_name_H-M   'P 1'
#
loop_
_entity.id
_entity.type
_entity.pdbx_description
1 polymer ?
#
loop_
_entity_poly.entity_id
_entity_poly.type
_entity_poly.pdbx_seq_one_letter_code
_entity_poly.pdbx_strand_id
1 'polypeptide(L)'
;MALMEPIDAIGRLLAILFAGPAPTNAERIQYGYDIIGWYENPVVTEDEHAMFQLRSVRFRWKATIPKDADAETLATMYCLWDEIEEAFRKTQRPK
;
A
#
# COMPACT_ATOMS: atom_id res chain seq x y z
N MET A 1 -7.76 11.07 -20.37
CA MET A 1 -6.63 10.70 -19.47
C MET A 1 -6.53 9.19 -19.51
N ALA A 2 -5.40 8.63 -19.92
CA ALA A 2 -5.22 7.18 -19.80
C ALA A 2 -5.22 6.85 -18.30
N LEU A 3 -6.22 6.11 -17.85
CA LEU A 3 -6.21 5.54 -16.51
C LEU A 3 -5.00 4.62 -16.45
N MET A 4 -4.06 5.00 -15.61
CA MET A 4 -2.86 4.24 -15.36
C MET A 4 -3.25 2.87 -14.80
N GLU A 5 -2.81 1.79 -15.45
CA GLU A 5 -3.17 0.44 -15.01
C GLU A 5 -2.72 0.21 -13.56
N PRO A 6 -3.54 -0.44 -12.71
CA PRO A 6 -3.23 -0.67 -11.30
C PRO A 6 -1.85 -1.31 -11.07
N ILE A 7 -1.44 -2.22 -11.96
CA ILE A 7 -0.17 -2.93 -11.88
C ILE A 7 1.01 -1.97 -12.02
N ASP A 8 0.96 -1.06 -13.00
CA ASP A 8 2.02 -0.05 -13.16
C ASP A 8 2.04 0.91 -11.97
N ALA A 9 0.89 1.23 -11.37
CA ALA A 9 0.78 2.08 -10.20
C ALA A 9 1.46 1.44 -8.97
N ILE A 10 1.23 0.14 -8.75
CA ILE A 10 1.90 -0.65 -7.71
C ILE A 10 3.43 -0.64 -7.92
N GLY A 11 3.88 -0.91 -9.15
CA GLY A 11 5.31 -0.91 -9.48
C GLY A 11 5.97 0.45 -9.24
N ARG A 12 5.31 1.55 -9.61
CA ARG A 12 5.79 2.91 -9.33
C ARG A 12 5.87 3.20 -7.84
N LEU A 13 4.84 2.85 -7.07
CA LEU A 13 4.87 3.07 -5.62
C LEU A 13 5.97 2.25 -4.96
N LEU A 14 6.20 1.02 -5.40
CA LEU A 14 7.31 0.20 -4.91
C LEU A 14 8.66 0.89 -5.15
N ALA A 15 8.89 1.44 -6.35
CA ALA A 15 10.12 2.16 -6.67
C ALA A 15 10.28 3.42 -5.80
N ILE A 16 9.22 4.19 -5.58
CA ILE A 16 9.21 5.36 -4.70
C ILE A 16 9.59 4.97 -3.27
N LEU A 17 8.95 3.95 -2.71
CA LEU A 17 9.20 3.53 -1.33
C LEU A 17 10.60 2.91 -1.13
N PHE A 18 11.22 2.38 -2.20
CA PHE A 18 12.54 1.76 -2.13
C PHE A 18 13.69 2.76 -2.35
N ALA A 19 13.57 3.62 -3.37
CA ALA A 19 14.66 4.46 -3.85
C ALA A 19 14.26 5.93 -4.09
N GLY A 20 12.99 6.27 -3.92
CA GLY A 20 12.49 7.63 -4.05
C GLY A 20 12.82 8.52 -2.85
N PRO A 21 12.46 9.81 -2.93
CA PRO A 21 12.52 10.69 -1.78
C PRO A 21 11.64 10.14 -0.65
N ALA A 22 12.01 10.45 0.60
CA ALA A 22 11.17 10.11 1.73
C ALA A 22 9.79 10.77 1.56
N PRO A 23 8.68 10.01 1.62
CA PRO A 23 7.37 10.60 1.45
C PRO A 23 7.05 11.56 2.60
N THR A 24 6.10 12.45 2.37
CA THR A 24 5.44 13.26 3.39
C THR A 24 4.42 12.43 4.15
N ASN A 25 3.93 12.94 5.29
CA ASN A 25 2.88 12.24 6.05
C ASN A 25 1.57 12.11 5.27
N ALA A 26 1.19 13.14 4.51
CA ALA A 26 0.02 13.10 3.65
C ALA A 26 0.15 12.03 2.55
N GLU A 27 1.31 11.93 1.90
CA GLU A 27 1.57 10.90 0.90
C GLU A 27 1.52 9.50 1.51
N ARG A 28 2.10 9.28 2.69
CA ARG A 28 2.01 7.99 3.38
C ARG A 28 0.55 7.58 3.65
N ILE A 29 -0.28 8.52 4.09
CA ILE A 29 -1.71 8.26 4.32
C ILE A 29 -2.40 7.89 2.99
N GLN A 30 -2.17 8.66 1.93
CA GLN A 30 -2.74 8.37 0.61
C GLN A 30 -2.30 6.99 0.09
N TYR A 31 -1.01 6.67 0.19
CA TYR A 31 -0.49 5.36 -0.19
C TYR A 31 -1.12 4.23 0.62
N GLY A 32 -1.46 4.45 1.89
CA GLY A 32 -2.19 3.48 2.70
C GLY A 32 -3.56 3.16 2.10
N TYR A 33 -4.32 4.19 1.71
CA TYR A 33 -5.61 4.01 1.03
C TYR A 33 -5.46 3.33 -0.34
N ASP A 34 -4.44 3.71 -1.12
CA ASP A 34 -4.19 3.10 -2.44
C ASP A 34 -3.91 1.59 -2.29
N ILE A 35 -3.10 1.20 -1.29
CA ILE A 35 -2.79 -0.21 -1.00
C ILE A 35 -4.06 -1.00 -0.65
N ILE A 36 -4.96 -0.44 0.16
CA ILE A 36 -6.24 -1.08 0.49
C ILE A 36 -7.06 -1.29 -0.79
N GLY A 37 -7.21 -0.24 -1.60
CA GLY A 37 -7.96 -0.32 -2.86
C GLY A 37 -7.41 -1.35 -3.83
N TRP A 38 -6.08 -1.55 -3.87
CA TRP A 38 -5.47 -2.59 -4.69
C TRP A 38 -5.72 -4.01 -4.16
N TYR A 39 -5.77 -4.22 -2.84
CA TYR A 39 -6.17 -5.52 -2.27
C TYR A 39 -7.64 -5.86 -2.50
N GLU A 40 -8.48 -4.87 -2.79
CA GLU A 40 -9.90 -5.07 -3.13
C GLU A 40 -10.14 -5.24 -4.63
N ASN A 41 -9.12 -5.05 -5.46
CA ASN A 41 -9.24 -5.09 -6.92
C ASN A 41 -8.94 -6.50 -7.49
N PRO A 42 -9.91 -7.15 -8.17
CA PRO A 42 -9.70 -8.45 -8.83
C PRO A 42 -8.56 -8.46 -9.86
N VAL A 43 -8.37 -7.38 -10.63
CA VAL A 43 -7.31 -7.28 -11.64
C VAL A 43 -5.92 -7.41 -11.00
N VAL A 44 -5.77 -6.91 -9.78
CA VAL A 44 -4.53 -7.02 -9.01
C VAL A 44 -4.48 -8.36 -8.29
N THR A 45 -5.55 -8.77 -7.62
CA THR A 45 -5.55 -9.94 -6.73
C THR A 45 -5.55 -11.29 -7.44
N GLU A 46 -6.00 -11.33 -8.70
CA GLU A 46 -5.95 -12.52 -9.56
C GLU A 46 -4.67 -12.60 -10.41
N ASP A 47 -3.82 -11.57 -10.37
CA ASP A 47 -2.50 -11.56 -11.02
C ASP A 47 -1.39 -11.84 -9.99
N GLU A 48 -0.67 -12.94 -10.17
CA GLU A 48 0.38 -13.36 -9.22
C GLU A 48 1.54 -12.37 -9.14
N HIS A 49 1.90 -11.71 -10.26
CA HIS A 49 2.99 -10.76 -10.30
C HIS A 49 2.61 -9.46 -9.59
N ALA A 50 1.42 -8.95 -9.84
CA ALA A 50 0.87 -7.79 -9.17
C ALA A 50 0.73 -8.03 -7.65
N MET A 51 0.22 -9.20 -7.25
CA MET A 51 0.16 -9.59 -5.84
C MET A 51 1.54 -9.70 -5.18
N PHE A 52 2.54 -10.18 -5.91
CA PHE A 52 3.91 -10.20 -5.41
C PHE A 52 4.44 -8.78 -5.15
N GLN A 53 4.28 -7.87 -6.11
CA GLN A 53 4.70 -6.47 -5.94
C GLN A 53 3.91 -5.76 -4.83
N LEU A 54 2.59 -5.97 -4.74
CA LEU A 54 1.74 -5.36 -3.72
C LEU A 54 2.13 -5.81 -2.31
N ARG A 55 2.52 -7.08 -2.13
CA ARG A 55 3.10 -7.56 -0.87
C ARG A 55 4.37 -6.78 -0.50
N SER A 56 5.26 -6.55 -1.46
CA SER A 56 6.47 -5.75 -1.23
C SER A 56 6.16 -4.30 -0.86
N VAL A 57 5.18 -3.68 -1.54
CA VAL A 57 4.69 -2.34 -1.22
C VAL A 57 4.16 -2.28 0.21
N ARG A 58 3.29 -3.22 0.61
CA ARG A 58 2.74 -3.31 1.97
C ARG A 58 3.84 -3.34 3.04
N PHE A 59 4.82 -4.25 2.90
CA PHE A 59 5.93 -4.35 3.86
C PHE A 59 6.76 -3.07 3.89
N ARG A 60 7.04 -2.49 2.71
CA ARG A 60 7.88 -1.30 2.64
C ARG A 60 7.17 -0.07 3.19
N TRP A 61 5.88 0.11 2.89
CA TRP A 61 5.06 1.20 3.38
C TRP A 61 5.04 1.23 4.92
N LYS A 62 4.87 0.07 5.58
CA LYS A 62 4.95 -0.03 7.04
C LYS A 62 6.28 0.47 7.59
N ALA A 63 7.39 0.15 6.92
CA ALA A 63 8.71 0.61 7.32
C ALA A 63 8.93 2.12 7.11
N THR A 64 8.06 2.79 6.33
CA THR A 64 8.14 4.24 6.12
C THR A 64 7.41 5.05 7.19
N ILE A 65 6.57 4.44 8.03
CA ILE A 65 5.84 5.15 9.09
C ILE A 65 6.85 5.86 10.02
N PRO A 66 6.83 7.20 10.10
CA PRO A 66 7.77 7.95 10.93
C PRO A 66 7.53 7.68 12.41
N LYS A 67 8.54 7.87 13.26
CA LYS A 67 8.40 7.73 14.72
C LYS A 67 8.13 9.05 15.42
N ASP A 68 8.38 10.14 14.73
CA ASP A 68 8.40 11.53 15.20
C ASP A 68 7.23 12.37 14.68
N ALA A 69 6.30 11.76 13.92
CA ALA A 69 5.04 12.41 13.58
C ALA A 69 4.16 12.63 14.83
N ASP A 70 3.20 13.55 14.72
CA ASP A 70 2.23 13.80 15.77
C ASP A 70 1.33 12.57 16.02
N ALA A 71 0.70 12.54 17.20
CA ALA A 71 -0.06 11.38 17.66
C ALA A 71 -1.28 11.05 16.77
N GLU A 72 -1.92 12.07 16.18
CA GLU A 72 -3.08 11.88 15.31
C GLU A 72 -2.64 11.24 13.99
N THR A 73 -1.61 11.79 13.36
CA THR A 73 -1.01 11.23 12.14
C THR A 73 -0.56 9.79 12.33
N LEU A 74 0.11 9.48 13.45
CA LEU A 74 0.53 8.12 13.78
C LEU A 74 -0.68 7.19 13.94
N ALA A 75 -1.69 7.62 14.69
CA ALA A 75 -2.90 6.83 14.89
C ALA A 75 -3.58 6.49 13.56
N THR A 76 -3.69 7.45 12.64
CA THR A 76 -4.23 7.22 11.29
C THR A 76 -3.40 6.19 10.52
N MET A 77 -2.07 6.31 10.50
CA MET A 77 -1.21 5.36 9.78
C MET A 77 -1.25 3.94 10.38
N TYR A 78 -1.39 3.81 11.70
CA TYR A 78 -1.54 2.50 12.34
C TYR A 78 -2.93 1.89 12.07
N CYS A 79 -4.00 2.69 12.05
CA CYS A 79 -5.33 2.21 11.64
C CYS A 79 -5.31 1.70 10.20
N LEU A 80 -4.70 2.46 9.29
CA LEU A 80 -4.50 2.05 7.89
C LEU A 80 -3.70 0.76 7.78
N TRP A 81 -2.66 0.59 8.61
CA TRP A 81 -1.92 -0.66 8.65
C TRP A 81 -2.80 -1.86 9.00
N ASP A 82 -3.65 -1.73 10.01
CA ASP A 82 -4.54 -2.80 10.44
C ASP A 82 -5.59 -3.14 9.37
N GLU A 83 -6.11 -2.13 8.65
CA GLU A 83 -7.00 -2.32 7.51
C GLU A 83 -6.31 -3.00 6.33
N ILE A 84 -5.07 -2.61 6.02
CA ILE A 84 -4.24 -3.26 5.00
C ILE A 84 -3.99 -4.74 5.36
N GLU A 85 -3.67 -5.04 6.62
CA GLU A 85 -3.50 -6.42 7.09
C GLU A 85 -4.77 -7.23 6.90
N GLU A 86 -5.92 -6.65 7.19
CA GLU A 86 -7.21 -7.32 7.04
C GLU A 86 -7.56 -7.56 5.57
N ALA A 87 -7.36 -6.57 4.70
CA ALA A 87 -7.53 -6.71 3.26
C ALA A 87 -6.63 -7.82 2.70
N PHE A 88 -5.35 -7.82 3.07
CA PHE A 88 -4.40 -8.87 2.70
C PHE A 88 -4.87 -10.25 3.16
N ARG A 89 -5.31 -10.42 4.42
CA ARG A 89 -5.82 -11.70 4.94
C ARG A 89 -7.01 -12.24 4.13
N LYS A 90 -7.92 -11.36 3.69
CA LYS A 90 -9.07 -11.76 2.86
C LYS A 90 -8.63 -12.36 1.53
N THR A 91 -7.57 -11.82 0.91
CA THR A 91 -7.02 -12.35 -0.35
C THR A 91 -6.36 -13.73 -0.23
N GLN A 92 -6.00 -14.16 0.99
CA GLN A 92 -5.38 -15.46 1.24
C GLN A 92 -6.39 -16.58 1.53
N ARG A 93 -7.66 -16.25 1.80
CA ARG A 93 -8.67 -17.27 2.08
C ARG A 93 -9.00 -18.01 0.78
N PRO A 94 -9.04 -19.36 0.79
CA PRO A 94 -9.47 -20.11 -0.39
C PRO A 94 -10.90 -19.69 -0.76
N LYS A 95 -11.12 -19.37 -2.04
CA LYS A 95 -12.44 -19.10 -2.63
C LYS A 95 -13.30 -20.36 -2.61
#